data_AF-A0A401QDB9-F1
#
_entry.id   AF-A0A401QDB9-F1
#
_cell.length_a   1.000
_cell.length_b   1.000
_cell.length_c   1.000
_cell.angle_alpha   90.00
_cell.angle_beta   90.00
_cell.angle_gamma   90.00
#
_symmetry.space_group_name_H-M   'P 1'
#
loop_
_entity.id
_entity.type
_entity.pdbx_description
1 polymer ?
#
loop_
_entity_poly.entity_id
_entity_poly.type
_entity_poly.pdbx_seq_one_letter_code
_entity_poly.pdbx_strand_id
1 'polypeptide(L)' 'VSKQAKEFLEYISEEPLIDVQQDNPHLYEHVEALATVLRLRQQLKSLRAYLFSCRASVAEDLRRRYAP' A
#
# COMPACT_ATOMS: atom_id res chain seq x y z
N VAL A 1 9.20 -15.83 20.47
CA VAL A 1 7.85 -15.31 20.83
C VAL A 1 7.05 -16.43 21.49
N SER A 2 6.02 -16.13 22.29
CA SER A 2 5.13 -17.15 22.84
C SER A 2 4.31 -17.83 21.73
N LYS A 3 3.77 -19.04 21.99
CA LYS A 3 2.89 -19.74 21.03
C LYS A 3 1.73 -18.84 20.59
N GLN A 4 1.07 -18.21 21.55
CA GLN A 4 -0.06 -17.31 21.31
C GLN A 4 0.36 -16.09 20.46
N ALA A 5 1.52 -15.48 20.73
CA ALA A 5 2.00 -14.34 19.96
C ALA A 5 2.33 -14.72 18.51
N LYS A 6 2.87 -15.93 18.30
CA LYS A 6 3.13 -16.43 16.94
C LYS A 6 1.83 -16.62 16.16
N GLU A 7 0.86 -17.32 16.74
CA GLU A 7 -0.44 -17.57 16.10
C GLU A 7 -1.15 -16.25 15.74
N PHE A 8 -1.04 -15.25 16.62
CA PHE A 8 -1.58 -13.93 16.35
C PHE A 8 -0.88 -13.21 15.20
N LEU A 9 0.46 -13.23 15.15
CA LEU A 9 1.22 -12.60 14.05
C LEU A 9 0.93 -13.27 12.70
N GLU A 10 0.75 -14.59 12.68
CA GLU A 10 0.36 -15.32 11.47
C GLU A 10 -1.05 -14.91 11.02
N TYR A 11 -1.99 -14.79 11.96
CA TYR A 11 -3.38 -14.38 11.68
C TYR A 11 -3.47 -12.99 11.05
N ILE A 12 -2.66 -12.02 11.49
CA ILE A 12 -2.71 -10.63 11.01
C ILE A 12 -1.68 -10.29 9.93
N SER A 13 -0.98 -11.29 9.38
CA SER A 13 0.20 -11.08 8.54
C SER A 13 -0.05 -10.23 7.28
N GLU A 14 -1.25 -10.33 6.70
CA GLU A 14 -1.65 -9.59 5.49
C GLU A 14 -2.36 -8.25 5.80
N GLU A 15 -2.58 -7.95 7.09
CA GLU A 15 -3.25 -6.71 7.49
C GLU A 15 -2.28 -5.51 7.38
N PRO A 16 -2.72 -4.36 6.84
CA PRO A 16 -1.87 -3.19 6.64
C PRO A 16 -1.69 -2.39 7.94
N LEU A 17 -1.08 -3.00 8.95
CA LEU A 17 -0.98 -2.46 10.31
C LEU A 17 0.14 -1.43 10.51
N ILE A 18 1.14 -1.42 9.63
CA ILE A 18 2.36 -0.62 9.78
C ILE A 18 2.39 0.47 8.71
N ASP A 19 2.37 1.73 9.16
CA ASP A 19 2.66 2.88 8.30
C ASP A 19 4.12 3.28 8.48
N VAL A 20 4.99 2.71 7.63
CA VAL A 20 6.44 2.97 7.67
C VAL A 20 6.77 4.47 7.60
N GLN A 21 5.95 5.28 6.92
CA GLN A 21 6.19 6.73 6.83
C GLN A 21 5.95 7.44 8.17
N GLN A 22 5.00 6.97 8.98
CA GLN A 22 4.72 7.51 10.31
C GLN A 22 5.66 6.94 11.37
N ASP A 23 5.94 5.64 11.30
CA ASP A 23 6.70 4.94 12.34
C ASP A 23 8.21 5.16 12.20
N ASN A 24 8.77 5.03 11.00
CA ASN A 24 10.20 5.25 10.75
C ASN A 24 10.49 5.51 9.25
N PRO A 25 10.41 6.78 8.78
CA PRO A 25 10.62 7.11 7.38
C PRO A 25 12.06 6.86 6.91
N HIS A 26 13.04 6.86 7.81
CA HIS A 26 14.45 6.61 7.46
C HIS A 26 14.69 5.20 6.93
N LEU A 27 13.78 4.25 7.16
CA LEU A 27 13.87 2.91 6.56
C LEU A 27 13.88 2.95 5.02
N TYR A 28 13.25 3.94 4.41
CA TYR A 28 13.30 4.12 2.95
C TYR A 28 14.69 4.54 2.46
N GLU A 29 15.52 5.15 3.30
CA GLU A 29 16.88 5.56 2.93
C GLU A 29 17.86 4.37 3.05
N HIS A 30 17.57 3.42 3.94
CA HIS A 30 18.47 2.31 4.25
C HIS A 30 18.09 0.99 3.58
N VAL A 31 16.86 0.86 3.07
CA VAL A 31 16.38 -0.37 2.42
C VAL A 31 15.86 -0.05 1.01
N GLU A 32 16.70 -0.32 0.00
CA GLU A 32 16.41 0.00 -1.41
C GLU A 32 15.09 -0.60 -1.91
N ALA A 33 14.76 -1.81 -1.47
CA ALA A 33 13.51 -2.46 -1.84
C ALA A 33 12.29 -1.67 -1.33
N LEU A 34 12.33 -1.15 -0.10
CA LEU A 34 11.27 -0.30 0.44
C LEU A 34 11.17 1.02 -0.32
N ALA A 35 12.31 1.64 -0.65
CA ALA A 35 12.35 2.87 -1.46
C ALA A 35 11.69 2.67 -2.83
N THR A 36 11.99 1.54 -3.48
CA THR A 36 11.43 1.17 -4.77
C THR A 36 9.91 0.99 -4.68
N VAL A 37 9.43 0.27 -3.65
CA VAL A 37 7.99 0.07 -3.42
C VAL A 37 7.30 1.40 -3.13
N LEU A 38 7.90 2.29 -2.33
CA LEU A 38 7.35 3.62 -2.06
C LEU A 38 7.15 4.42 -3.35
N ARG A 39 8.18 4.47 -4.21
CA ARG A 39 8.11 5.17 -5.50
C ARG A 39 7.01 4.60 -6.40
N LEU A 40 6.91 3.28 -6.49
CA LEU A 40 5.86 2.61 -7.28
C LEU A 40 4.46 2.93 -6.73
N ARG A 41 4.26 2.89 -5.41
CA ARG A 41 2.99 3.26 -4.77
C ARG A 41 2.60 4.71 -5.06
N GLN A 42 3.56 5.65 -5.05
CA GLN A 42 3.33 7.05 -5.41
C GLN A 42 2.91 7.20 -6.88
N GLN A 43 3.61 6.52 -7.80
CA GLN A 43 3.25 6.53 -9.22
C GLN A 43 1.85 5.97 -9.46
N LEU A 44 1.50 4.85 -8.82
CA LEU A 44 0.16 4.26 -8.88
C LEU A 44 -0.91 5.20 -8.32
N LYS A 45 -0.63 5.91 -7.22
CA LYS A 45 -1.58 6.89 -6.63
C LYS A 45 -1.85 8.04 -7.61
N SER A 46 -0.80 8.60 -8.23
CA SER A 46 -0.94 9.65 -9.22
C SER A 46 -1.69 9.17 -10.47
N LEU A 47 -1.34 7.99 -10.98
CA LEU A 47 -2.04 7.39 -12.12
C LEU A 47 -3.52 7.15 -11.83
N ARG A 48 -3.83 6.63 -10.64
CA ARG A 48 -5.22 6.46 -10.18
C ARG A 48 -5.96 7.78 -10.19
N ALA A 49 -5.39 8.83 -9.60
CA ALA A 49 -6.03 10.15 -9.58
C ALA A 49 -6.32 10.66 -11.00
N TYR A 50 -5.35 10.54 -11.91
CA TYR A 50 -5.50 10.95 -13.31
C TYR A 50 -6.59 10.16 -14.05
N LEU A 51 -6.59 8.83 -13.96
CA LEU A 51 -7.57 7.99 -14.64
C LEU A 51 -9.00 8.25 -14.14
N PHE A 52 -9.15 8.55 -12.85
CA PHE A 52 -10.45 8.89 -12.27
C PHE A 52 -10.96 10.28 -12.66
N SER A 53 -10.08 11.21 -13.05
CA SER A 53 -10.48 12.56 -13.49
C SER A 53 -10.60 12.72 -15.00
N CYS A 54 -9.85 11.94 -15.79
CA CYS A 54 -9.71 12.18 -17.22
C CYS A 54 -10.88 11.64 -18.07
N ARG A 55 -11.54 10.54 -17.65
CA ARG A 55 -12.65 9.94 -18.41
C ARG A 55 -13.60 9.16 -17.51
N ALA A 56 -14.86 9.59 -17.44
CA ALA A 56 -15.87 9.02 -16.55
C ALA A 56 -16.06 7.50 -16.72
N SER A 57 -16.13 7.00 -17.96
CA SER A 57 -16.29 5.57 -18.22
C SER A 57 -15.13 4.72 -17.69
N VAL A 58 -13.89 5.21 -17.81
CA VAL A 58 -12.70 4.54 -17.28
C VAL A 58 -12.69 4.59 -15.75
N ALA A 59 -13.09 5.73 -15.17
CA ALA A 59 -13.23 5.86 -13.73
C ALA A 59 -14.25 4.86 -13.15
N GLU A 60 -15.40 4.68 -13.81
CA GLU A 60 -16.41 3.69 -13.42
C GLU A 60 -15.91 2.25 -13.50
N ASP A 61 -15.23 1.88 -14.59
CA ASP A 61 -14.64 0.55 -14.74
C ASP A 61 -13.60 0.25 -13.64
N LEU A 62 -12.78 1.25 -13.29
CA LEU A 62 -11.81 1.13 -12.21
C LEU A 62 -12.48 1.01 -10.83
N ARG A 63 -13.54 1.77 -10.56
CA ARG A 63 -14.33 1.62 -9.32
C ARG A 63 -14.88 0.20 -9.20
N ARG A 64 -15.44 -0.36 -10.27
CA ARG A 64 -15.99 -1.73 -10.23
C ARG A 64 -14.94 -2.80 -9.91
N ARG A 65 -13.68 -2.59 -10.29
CA ARG A 65 -12.60 -3.56 -10.08
C ARG A 65 -11.86 -3.39 -8.75
N TYR A 66 -11.80 -2.17 -8.23
CA TYR A 66 -10.87 -1.82 -7.15
C TYR A 66 -11.48 -0.98 -6.03
N ALA A 67 -12.79 -0.66 -6.08
CA ALA A 67 -13.46 -0.12 -4.91
C ALA A 67 -13.59 -1.23 -3.85
N PRO A 68 -13.41 -0.91 -2.55
CA PRO A 68 -13.74 -1.82 -1.47
C PRO A 68 -15.22 -2.19 -1.46
#